data_AF-A0A800N8Y8-F1
#
_entry.id   AF-A0A800N8Y8-F1
#
_cell.length_a   1.000
_cell.length_b   1.000
_cell.length_c   1.000
_cell.angle_alpha   90.00
_cell.angle_beta   90.00
_cell.angle_gamma   90.00
#
_symmetry.space_group_name_H-M   'P 1'
#
loop_
_entity.id
_entity.type
_entity.pdbx_description
1 polymer ?
#
loop_
_entity_poly.entity_id
_entity_poly.type
_entity_poly.pdbx_seq_one_letter_code
_entity_poly.pdbx_strand_id
1 'polypeptide(L)'
;MKWIFAYLAFLNFLDGVITYFGIQYGHIQEGNPLMEFVYNANPVFFLVLKIALSGFLFTLISVQSVSFRRPIPELSFVASVLYTAVMVLHLNWII
;
A
#
# COMPACT_ATOMS: atom_id res chain seq x y z
N MET A 1 -17.11 -2.79 3.33
CA MET A 1 -16.60 -2.05 2.15
C MET A 1 -15.81 -0.81 2.55
N LYS A 2 -16.42 0.25 3.12
CA LYS A 2 -15.69 1.45 3.61
C LYS A 2 -14.46 1.12 4.46
N TRP A 3 -14.64 0.27 5.47
CA TRP A 3 -13.57 -0.17 6.36
C TRP A 3 -12.45 -0.94 5.65
N ILE A 4 -12.76 -1.71 4.61
CA ILE A 4 -11.76 -2.48 3.85
C ILE A 4 -10.88 -1.52 3.04
N PHE A 5 -11.47 -0.54 2.36
CA PHE A 5 -10.68 0.47 1.65
C PHE A 5 -9.90 1.38 2.59
N ALA A 6 -10.48 1.76 3.74
CA ALA A 6 -9.76 2.54 4.75
C ALA A 6 -8.56 1.75 5.30
N TYR A 7 -8.76 0.45 5.56
CA TYR A 7 -7.70 -0.45 6.00
C TYR A 7 -6.61 -0.60 4.94
N LEU A 8 -6.98 -0.86 3.67
CA LEU A 8 -6.01 -0.91 2.56
C LEU A 8 -5.24 0.40 2.38
N ALA A 9 -5.93 1.54 2.46
CA ALA A 9 -5.30 2.85 2.35
C ALA A 9 -4.26 3.06 3.46
N PHE A 10 -4.60 2.64 4.68
CA PHE A 10 -3.70 2.67 5.82
C PHE A 10 -2.51 1.73 5.64
N LEU A 11 -2.75 0.47 5.25
CA LEU A 11 -1.67 -0.49 5.00
C LEU A 11 -0.73 -0.02 3.89
N ASN A 12 -1.26 0.50 2.78
CA ASN A 12 -0.44 1.02 1.68
C ASN A 12 0.36 2.27 2.07
N PHE A 13 -0.18 3.09 2.97
CA PHE A 13 0.55 4.24 3.51
C PHE A 13 1.71 3.78 4.41
N LEU A 14 1.43 2.87 5.36
CA LEU A 14 2.46 2.30 6.23
C LEU A 14 3.55 1.58 5.44
N ASP A 15 3.17 0.78 4.46
CA ASP A 15 4.10 0.12 3.54
C ASP A 15 5.06 1.13 2.89
N GLY A 16 4.52 2.24 2.38
CA GLY A 16 5.33 3.29 1.79
C GLY A 16 6.34 3.89 2.76
N VAL A 17 5.92 4.19 3.98
CA VAL A 17 6.80 4.76 5.02
C VAL A 17 7.89 3.75 5.43
N ILE A 18 7.49 2.51 5.67
CA ILE A 18 8.39 1.46 6.13
C ILE A 18 9.42 1.13 5.04
N THR A 19 8.98 0.92 3.80
CA THR A 19 9.88 0.61 2.69
C THR A 19 10.83 1.78 2.39
N TYR A 20 10.36 3.02 2.49
CA TYR A 20 11.23 4.18 2.29
C TYR A 20 12.40 4.22 3.28
N PHE A 21 12.10 4.12 4.57
CA PHE A 21 13.16 4.11 5.58
C PHE A 21 13.97 2.81 5.55
N GLY A 22 13.31 1.67 5.33
CA GLY A 22 13.94 0.37 5.26
C GLY A 22 14.99 0.26 4.17
N ILE A 23 14.70 0.78 2.97
CA ILE A 23 15.69 0.81 1.88
C ILE A 23 16.79 1.83 2.22
N GLN A 24 16.44 3.01 2.73
CA GLN A 24 17.41 4.05 3.06
C GLN A 24 18.45 3.61 4.12
N TYR A 25 18.03 2.78 5.08
CA TYR A 25 18.90 2.22 6.12
C TYR A 25 19.46 0.83 5.77
N GLY A 26 19.13 0.28 4.60
CA GLY A 26 19.63 -1.02 4.12
C GLY A 26 19.03 -2.25 4.81
N HIS A 27 17.88 -2.11 5.49
CA HIS A 27 17.16 -3.21 6.13
C HIS A 27 16.23 -3.97 5.17
N ILE A 28 15.79 -3.32 4.09
CA ILE A 28 14.72 -3.79 3.18
C ILE A 28 15.22 -3.70 1.75
N GLN A 29 14.92 -4.73 0.95
CA GLN A 29 15.07 -4.69 -0.51
C GLN A 29 13.68 -4.68 -1.15
N GLU A 30 13.43 -3.75 -2.07
CA GLU A 30 12.15 -3.70 -2.80
C GLU A 30 12.05 -4.89 -3.75
N GLY A 31 11.06 -5.76 -3.53
CA GLY A 31 10.83 -6.93 -4.37
C GLY A 31 9.96 -6.65 -5.60
N ASN A 32 9.31 -5.49 -5.66
CA ASN A 32 8.49 -5.07 -6.78
C ASN A 32 9.32 -4.26 -7.80
N PRO A 33 9.60 -4.80 -9.01
CA PRO A 33 10.48 -4.13 -9.97
C PRO A 33 10.00 -2.73 -10.40
N LEU A 34 8.68 -2.51 -10.43
CA LEU A 34 8.11 -1.20 -10.77
C LEU A 34 8.38 -0.20 -9.64
N MET A 35 8.16 -0.60 -8.39
CA MET A 35 8.38 0.28 -7.24
C MET A 35 9.87 0.53 -7.00
N GLU A 36 10.71 -0.48 -7.25
CA GLU A 36 12.17 -0.34 -7.22
C GLU A 36 12.64 0.70 -8.25
N PHE A 37 12.12 0.64 -9.48
CA PHE A 37 12.40 1.66 -10.50
C PHE A 37 11.98 3.06 -10.06
N VAL A 38 10.78 3.21 -9.49
CA VAL A 38 10.28 4.51 -8.99
C VAL A 38 11.15 5.03 -7.85
N TYR A 39 11.52 4.16 -6.90
CA TYR A 39 12.36 4.52 -5.77
C TYR A 39 13.77 4.95 -6.22
N ASN A 40 14.37 4.18 -7.13
CA ASN A 40 15.70 4.47 -7.69
C ASN A 40 15.71 5.77 -8.52
N ALA A 41 14.60 6.11 -9.19
CA ALA A 41 14.46 7.39 -9.87
C ALA A 41 14.38 8.56 -8.88
N ASN A 42 13.53 8.45 -7.85
CA ASN A 42 13.49 9.38 -6.73
C ASN A 42 12.72 8.78 -5.53
N PRO A 43 13.37 8.63 -4.36
CA PRO A 43 12.71 8.10 -3.15
C PRO A 43 11.46 8.90 -2.72
N VAL A 44 11.44 10.22 -2.98
CA VAL A 44 10.27 11.07 -2.68
C VAL A 44 9.11 10.76 -3.62
N PHE A 45 9.37 10.46 -4.90
CA PHE A 45 8.30 10.07 -5.83
C PHE A 45 7.65 8.75 -5.41
N PHE A 46 8.42 7.81 -4.88
CA PHE A 46 7.88 6.58 -4.30
C PHE A 46 6.86 6.89 -3.19
N LEU A 47 7.21 7.77 -2.25
CA LEU A 47 6.31 8.16 -1.16
C LEU A 47 5.08 8.91 -1.67
N VAL A 48 5.26 9.86 -2.60
CA VAL A 48 4.14 10.62 -3.18
C VAL A 48 3.18 9.69 -3.90
N LEU A 49 3.68 8.71 -4.65
CA LEU A 49 2.85 7.70 -5.33
C LEU A 49 2.04 6.88 -4.32
N LYS A 50 2.69 6.40 -3.24
CA LYS A 50 2.02 5.64 -2.17
C LYS A 50 0.92 6.48 -1.49
N ILE A 51 1.20 7.73 -1.17
CA ILE A 51 0.22 8.67 -0.60
C ILE A 51 -0.95 8.91 -1.57
N ALA A 52 -0.66 9.11 -2.86
CA ALA A 52 -1.68 9.32 -3.88
C ALA A 52 -2.60 8.10 -4.04
N LEU A 53 -2.03 6.89 -4.02
CA LEU A 53 -2.79 5.63 -4.05
C LEU A 53 -3.67 5.45 -2.80
N SER A 54 -3.14 5.76 -1.61
CA SER A 54 -3.94 5.76 -0.38
C SER A 54 -5.06 6.80 -0.43
N GLY A 55 -4.78 8.00 -0.94
CA GLY A 55 -5.79 9.05 -1.17
C GLY A 55 -6.88 8.59 -2.15
N PHE A 56 -6.50 7.94 -3.25
CA PHE A 56 -7.44 7.36 -4.21
C PHE A 56 -8.35 6.30 -3.56
N LEU A 57 -7.81 5.43 -2.69
CA LEU A 57 -8.64 4.48 -1.95
C LEU A 57 -9.64 5.18 -1.02
N PHE A 58 -9.26 6.31 -0.42
CA PHE A 58 -10.21 7.13 0.35
C PHE A 58 -11.30 7.76 -0.51
N THR A 59 -11.01 8.22 -1.74
CA THR A 59 -12.07 8.76 -2.62
C THR A 59 -13.11 7.70 -2.99
N LEU A 60 -12.69 6.44 -3.16
CA LEU A 60 -13.61 5.31 -3.39
C LEU A 60 -14.57 5.06 -2.23
N ILE A 61 -14.22 5.45 -0.99
CA ILE A 61 -15.12 5.38 0.17
C ILE A 61 -16.25 6.40 0.03
N SER A 62 -15.95 7.59 -0.48
CA SER A 62 -16.94 8.66 -0.69
C SER A 62 -17.90 8.36 -1.84
N VAL A 63 -17.46 7.61 -2.86
CA VAL A 63 -18.26 7.20 -4.02
C VAL A 63 -19.14 5.97 -3.75
N GLN A 64 -19.04 5.33 -2.57
CA GLN A 64 -19.83 4.14 -2.18
C GLN A 64 -21.35 4.32 -2.10
N SER A 65 -21.91 5.51 -2.35
CA SER A 65 -23.34 5.60 -2.65
C SER A 65 -23.72 4.74 -3.87
N VAL A 66 -22.75 4.39 -4.72
CA VAL A 66 -22.86 3.41 -5.79
C VAL A 66 -22.57 2.01 -5.25
N SER A 67 -23.57 1.13 -5.28
CA SER A 67 -23.42 -0.26 -4.86
C SER A 67 -22.40 -0.98 -5.76
N PHE A 68 -21.18 -1.17 -5.26
CA PHE A 68 -20.14 -1.91 -5.99
C PHE A 68 -20.58 -3.36 -6.22
N ARG A 69 -20.66 -3.76 -7.49
CA ARG A 69 -20.87 -5.16 -7.87
C ARG A 69 -19.56 -5.93 -7.76
N ARG A 70 -19.66 -7.25 -7.63
CA ARG A 70 -18.50 -8.15 -7.73
C ARG A 70 -17.77 -7.87 -9.06
N PRO A 71 -16.43 -7.93 -9.09
CA PRO A 71 -15.53 -8.51 -8.08
C PRO A 71 -14.87 -7.52 -7.10
N ILE A 72 -15.24 -6.23 -7.13
CA ILE A 72 -14.55 -5.17 -6.37
C ILE A 72 -14.42 -5.48 -4.84
N PRO A 73 -15.48 -5.94 -4.14
CA PRO A 73 -15.39 -6.31 -2.73
C PRO A 73 -14.39 -7.45 -2.46
N GLU A 74 -14.39 -8.47 -3.31
CA GLU A 74 -13.59 -9.69 -3.16
C GLU A 74 -12.12 -9.38 -3.39
N LEU A 75 -11.82 -8.62 -4.46
CA LEU A 75 -10.46 -8.19 -4.75
C LEU A 75 -9.89 -7.31 -3.63
N SER A 76 -10.70 -6.41 -3.08
CA SER A 76 -10.28 -5.55 -1.97
C SER A 76 -9.99 -6.36 -0.70
N PHE A 77 -10.79 -7.39 -0.42
CA PHE A 77 -10.53 -8.28 0.70
C PHE A 77 -9.23 -9.08 0.51
N VAL A 78 -9.04 -9.70 -0.66
CA VAL A 78 -7.81 -10.44 -0.99
C VAL A 78 -6.58 -9.52 -0.91
N ALA A 79 -6.67 -8.32 -1.48
CA ALA A 79 -5.61 -7.33 -1.39
C ALA A 79 -5.28 -6.96 0.05
N SER A 80 -6.29 -6.87 0.94
CA SER A 80 -6.08 -6.57 2.36
C SER A 80 -5.27 -7.66 3.03
N VAL A 81 -5.64 -8.92 2.81
CA VAL A 81 -4.92 -10.08 3.38
C VAL A 81 -3.47 -10.12 2.90
N LEU A 82 -3.24 -9.91 1.60
CA LEU A 82 -1.89 -9.88 1.04
C LEU A 82 -1.06 -8.74 1.62
N TYR A 83 -1.63 -7.53 1.73
CA TYR A 83 -0.92 -6.40 2.32
C TYR A 83 -0.62 -6.61 3.81
N THR A 84 -1.51 -7.25 4.57
CA THR A 84 -1.23 -7.63 5.95
C THR A 84 -0.04 -8.59 6.04
N ALA A 85 0.04 -9.58 5.14
CA ALA A 85 1.17 -10.50 5.10
C ALA A 85 2.49 -9.78 4.78
N VAL A 86 2.48 -8.83 3.85
CA VAL A 86 3.64 -7.98 3.56
C VAL A 86 4.07 -7.16 4.78
N MET A 87 3.12 -6.62 5.57
CA MET A 87 3.47 -5.90 6.80
C MET A 87 4.17 -6.80 7.83
N VAL A 88 3.79 -8.08 7.91
CA VAL A 88 4.47 -9.04 8.78
C VAL A 88 5.91 -9.31 8.28
N LEU A 89 6.13 -9.35 6.96
CA LEU A 89 7.49 -9.45 6.41
C LEU A 89 8.36 -8.25 6.78
N HIS A 90 7.79 -7.03 6.71
CA HIS A 90 8.50 -5.84 7.16
C HIS A 90 8.94 -5.90 8.62
N LEU A 91 8.08 -6.44 9.51
CA LEU A 91 8.47 -6.66 10.91
C LEU A 91 9.68 -7.60 11.03
N ASN A 92 9.75 -8.65 10.22
CA ASN A 92 10.90 -9.57 10.21
C ASN A 92 12.19 -8.97 9.65
N TRP A 93 12.11 -7.95 8.81
CA TRP A 93 13.29 -7.28 8.22
C TRP A 93 13.86 -6.18 9.12
N ILE A 94 13.02 -5.58 9.97
CA ILE A 94 13.40 -4.46 10.85
C ILE A 94 13.89 -4.95 12.23
N ILE A 95 13.40 -6.10 12.70
CA ILE A 95 13.87 -6.76 13.94
C ILE A 95 15.22 -7.42 13.69
#